data_AF-A0A4Z2CNQ9-F1
#
_entry.id   AF-A0A4Z2CNQ9-F1
#
_cell.length_a   1.000
_cell.length_b   1.000
_cell.length_c   1.000
_cell.angle_alpha   90.00
_cell.angle_beta   90.00
_cell.angle_gamma   90.00
#
_symmetry.space_group_name_H-M   'P 1'
#
loop_
_entity.id
_entity.type
_entity.pdbx_description
1 polymer ?
#
loop_
_entity_poly.entity_id
_entity_poly.type
_entity_poly.pdbx_seq_one_letter_code
_entity_poly.pdbx_strand_id
1 'polypeptide(L)'
;MGKVPLLIHHGEKLLESDLIMRFIDELHGEKTSLMTVCGIENFQKAAELAKKFFGPGHSILYETDLNESDVVQFYEACSELENSLKSKYFTGDQLSLADLVLFPLIDYFEVILSVIHNIELDHVHELKMSDALNEANKWPNLVNYLTTMRQESFVVNIRKSTRIKAKYASSKRAGCPNPEIQ
;
A
#
# COMPACT_ATOMS: atom_id res chain seq x y z
N MET A 1 14.53 -18.34 -7.16
CA MET A 1 13.27 -17.76 -6.65
C MET A 1 12.40 -17.36 -7.84
N GLY A 2 11.12 -17.68 -7.81
CA GLY A 2 10.16 -17.19 -8.82
C GLY A 2 9.59 -15.83 -8.40
N LYS A 3 9.23 -14.98 -9.37
CA LYS A 3 8.47 -13.75 -9.12
C LYS A 3 7.00 -14.08 -8.88
N VAL A 4 6.34 -13.30 -8.04
CA VAL A 4 4.88 -13.30 -7.87
C VAL A 4 4.37 -11.86 -8.00
N PRO A 5 3.13 -11.67 -8.48
CA PRO A 5 2.20 -12.68 -8.99
C PRO A 5 2.58 -13.23 -10.38
N LEU A 6 2.07 -14.41 -10.73
CA LEU A 6 2.13 -14.99 -12.08
C LEU A 6 0.70 -15.19 -12.56
N LEU A 7 0.33 -14.55 -13.67
CA LEU A 7 -0.91 -14.84 -14.38
C LEU A 7 -0.61 -15.80 -15.53
N ILE A 8 -1.39 -16.89 -15.62
CA ILE A 8 -1.38 -17.81 -16.75
C ILE A 8 -2.70 -17.66 -17.49
N HIS A 9 -2.63 -17.26 -18.76
CA HIS A 9 -3.80 -17.10 -19.62
C HIS A 9 -3.55 -17.79 -20.96
N HIS A 10 -4.36 -18.81 -21.27
CA HIS A 10 -4.20 -19.65 -22.48
C HIS A 10 -2.77 -20.21 -22.71
N GLY A 11 -2.04 -20.50 -21.63
CA GLY A 11 -0.67 -21.01 -21.68
C GLY A 11 0.42 -19.93 -21.73
N GLU A 12 0.05 -18.67 -21.95
CA GLU A 12 0.95 -17.53 -21.85
C GLU A 12 1.13 -17.09 -20.39
N LYS A 13 2.30 -16.51 -20.09
CA LYS A 13 2.71 -16.12 -18.74
C LYS A 13 2.95 -14.62 -18.66
N LEU A 14 2.29 -13.94 -17.71
CA LEU A 14 2.54 -12.54 -17.35
C LEU A 14 3.03 -12.47 -15.91
N LEU A 15 4.10 -11.71 -15.67
CA LEU A 15 4.83 -11.69 -14.39
C LEU A 15 4.83 -10.34 -13.68
N GLU A 16 4.66 -9.24 -14.42
CA GLU A 16 4.70 -7.90 -13.81
C GLU A 16 3.28 -7.54 -13.35
N SER A 17 3.13 -7.27 -12.06
CA SER A 17 1.82 -7.03 -11.44
C SER A 17 1.03 -5.90 -12.09
N ASP A 18 1.69 -4.83 -12.53
CA ASP A 18 1.06 -3.70 -13.19
C ASP A 18 0.54 -4.07 -14.58
N LEU A 19 1.28 -4.89 -15.33
CA LEU A 19 0.84 -5.44 -16.62
C LEU A 19 -0.34 -6.39 -16.43
N ILE A 20 -0.28 -7.27 -15.41
CA ILE A 20 -1.38 -8.18 -15.07
C ILE A 20 -2.66 -7.38 -14.76
N MET A 21 -2.55 -6.31 -13.97
CA MET A 21 -3.70 -5.47 -13.64
C MET A 21 -4.34 -4.83 -14.86
N ARG A 22 -3.53 -4.22 -15.75
CA ARG A 22 -4.04 -3.61 -16.99
C ARG A 22 -4.67 -4.65 -17.92
N PHE A 23 -4.03 -5.81 -18.05
CA PHE A 23 -4.54 -6.90 -18.87
C PHE A 23 -5.91 -7.41 -18.36
N ILE A 24 -6.06 -7.60 -17.05
CA ILE A 24 -7.34 -8.01 -16.46
C ILE A 24 -8.41 -6.93 -16.65
N ASP A 25 -8.06 -5.65 -16.50
CA ASP A 25 -8.98 -4.53 -16.72
C ASP A 25 -9.49 -4.52 -18.18
N GLU A 26 -8.60 -4.67 -19.15
CA GLU A 26 -8.92 -4.73 -20.57
C GLU A 26 -9.83 -5.92 -20.92
N LEU A 27 -9.62 -7.09 -20.30
CA LEU A 27 -10.44 -8.29 -20.55
C LEU A 27 -11.92 -8.11 -20.19
N HIS A 28 -12.25 -7.22 -19.26
CA HIS A 28 -13.64 -6.96 -18.84
C HIS A 28 -14.36 -5.95 -19.76
N GLY A 29 -13.64 -5.32 -20.68
CA GLY A 29 -14.18 -4.40 -21.69
C GLY A 29 -14.32 -2.95 -21.22
N GLU A 30 -14.42 -2.03 -22.18
CA GLU A 30 -14.33 -0.57 -21.96
C GLU A 30 -15.37 -0.02 -20.96
N LYS A 31 -16.57 -0.60 -20.91
CA LYS A 31 -17.66 -0.09 -20.07
C LYS A 31 -17.40 -0.24 -18.57
N THR A 32 -16.53 -1.17 -18.18
CA THR A 32 -16.17 -1.45 -16.78
C THR A 32 -14.71 -1.16 -16.50
N SER A 33 -13.98 -0.57 -17.44
CA SER A 33 -12.56 -0.29 -17.30
C SER A 33 -12.32 0.74 -16.20
N LEU A 34 -11.56 0.33 -15.19
CA LEU A 34 -11.04 1.19 -14.15
C LEU A 34 -9.87 2.05 -14.65
N MET A 35 -9.18 1.61 -15.71
CA MET A 35 -8.16 2.41 -16.39
C MET A 35 -8.77 3.64 -17.07
N THR A 36 -9.95 3.54 -17.70
CA THR A 36 -10.60 4.69 -18.33
C THR A 36 -10.98 5.78 -17.32
N VAL A 37 -11.23 5.43 -16.06
CA VAL A 37 -11.55 6.38 -14.98
C VAL A 37 -10.35 7.29 -14.65
N CYS A 38 -9.13 6.74 -14.57
CA CYS A 38 -7.95 7.50 -14.19
C CYS A 38 -7.09 7.97 -15.38
N GLY A 39 -7.13 7.24 -16.49
CA GLY A 39 -6.17 7.36 -17.58
C GLY A 39 -4.78 6.83 -17.21
N ILE A 40 -3.95 6.58 -18.22
CA ILE A 40 -2.62 5.98 -18.04
C ILE A 40 -1.67 6.85 -17.21
N GLU A 41 -1.77 8.18 -17.35
CA GLU A 41 -0.89 9.12 -16.65
C GLU A 41 -1.11 9.06 -15.13
N ASN A 42 -2.37 9.09 -14.67
CA ASN A 42 -2.65 9.00 -13.24
C ASN A 42 -2.37 7.59 -12.69
N PHE A 43 -2.59 6.54 -13.48
CA PHE A 43 -2.19 5.19 -13.09
C PHE A 43 -0.67 5.11 -12.84
N GLN A 44 0.14 5.63 -13.77
CA GLN A 44 1.60 5.66 -13.62
C GLN A 44 2.04 6.53 -12.44
N LYS A 45 1.40 7.69 -12.25
CA LYS A 45 1.65 8.55 -11.09
C LYS A 45 1.38 7.82 -9.77
N ALA A 46 0.26 7.11 -9.67
CA ALA A 46 -0.09 6.32 -8.50
C ALA A 46 0.93 5.20 -8.24
N ALA A 47 1.36 4.48 -9.27
CA ALA A 47 2.38 3.44 -9.16
C ALA A 47 3.73 3.99 -8.68
N GLU A 48 4.17 5.13 -9.19
CA GLU A 48 5.41 5.78 -8.76
C GLU A 48 5.32 6.28 -7.32
N LEU A 49 4.19 6.86 -6.90
CA LEU A 49 3.98 7.25 -5.50
C LEU A 49 3.99 6.04 -4.56
N ALA A 50 3.34 4.94 -4.97
CA ALA A 50 3.32 3.70 -4.20
C ALA A 50 4.74 3.13 -4.01
N LYS A 51 5.56 3.18 -5.08
CA LYS A 51 6.97 2.78 -5.04
C LYS A 51 7.83 3.70 -4.18
N LYS A 52 7.67 5.02 -4.29
CA LYS A 52 8.38 6.00 -3.44
C LYS A 52 8.07 5.82 -1.96
N PHE A 53 6.82 5.46 -1.63
CA PHE A 53 6.41 5.16 -0.27
C PHE A 53 6.98 3.84 0.23
N PHE A 54 6.80 2.76 -0.53
CA PHE A 54 7.11 1.42 -0.06
C PHE A 54 8.57 1.02 -0.25
N GLY A 55 9.34 1.71 -1.11
CA GLY A 55 10.79 1.51 -1.23
C GLY A 55 11.52 1.64 0.11
N PRO A 56 11.52 2.83 0.75
CA PRO A 56 12.06 3.00 2.09
C PRO A 56 11.25 2.23 3.14
N GLY A 57 9.92 2.17 3.00
CA GLY A 57 9.05 1.40 3.90
C GLY A 57 9.42 -0.08 4.00
N HIS A 58 9.81 -0.71 2.88
CA HIS A 58 10.27 -2.08 2.83
C HIS A 58 11.55 -2.27 3.65
N SER A 59 12.53 -1.38 3.48
CA SER A 59 13.77 -1.42 4.28
C SER A 59 13.45 -1.30 5.77
N ILE A 60 12.60 -0.33 6.13
CA ILE A 60 12.16 -0.13 7.52
C ILE A 60 11.46 -1.38 8.07
N LEU A 61 10.66 -2.10 7.28
CA LEU A 61 9.92 -3.27 7.77
C LEU A 61 10.78 -4.53 7.88
N TYR A 62 11.79 -4.70 7.04
CA TYR A 62 12.39 -6.02 6.83
C TYR A 62 13.91 -6.09 6.98
N GLU A 63 14.62 -4.96 7.03
CA GLU A 63 16.05 -4.94 7.40
C GLU A 63 16.21 -4.98 8.92
N THR A 64 17.33 -5.54 9.42
CA THR A 64 17.58 -5.67 10.87
C THR A 64 17.72 -4.32 11.56
N ASP A 65 18.42 -3.38 10.91
CA ASP A 65 18.72 -2.07 11.47
C ASP A 65 17.84 -0.99 10.83
N LEU A 66 17.43 -0.01 11.64
CA LEU A 66 16.66 1.13 11.15
C LEU A 66 17.62 2.18 10.58
N ASN A 67 17.47 2.47 9.29
CA ASN A 67 18.25 3.50 8.61
C ASN A 67 17.50 4.85 8.63
N GLU A 68 18.12 5.88 9.24
CA GLU A 68 17.53 7.22 9.33
C GLU A 68 17.21 7.83 7.96
N SER A 69 18.03 7.55 6.93
CA SER A 69 17.78 8.05 5.58
C SER A 69 16.50 7.47 4.96
N ASP A 70 16.18 6.21 5.26
CA ASP A 70 14.92 5.59 4.80
C ASP A 70 13.73 6.18 5.54
N VAL A 71 13.87 6.50 6.84
CA VAL A 71 12.83 7.19 7.61
C VAL A 71 12.51 8.57 7.03
N VAL A 72 13.54 9.35 6.66
CA VAL A 72 13.36 10.66 6.01
C VAL A 72 12.62 10.51 4.68
N GLN A 73 13.09 9.62 3.81
CA GLN A 73 12.46 9.39 2.50
C GLN A 73 11.02 8.89 2.61
N PHE A 74 10.73 8.04 3.60
CA PHE A 74 9.37 7.58 3.89
C PHE A 74 8.44 8.74 4.26
N TYR A 75 8.89 9.66 5.12
CA TYR A 75 8.10 10.83 5.50
C TYR A 75 7.93 11.86 4.38
N GLU A 76 8.92 12.00 3.50
CA GLU A 76 8.79 12.78 2.27
C GLU A 76 7.72 12.17 1.35
N ALA A 77 7.74 10.86 1.15
CA ALA A 77 6.73 10.15 0.37
C ALA A 77 5.32 10.26 0.98
N CYS A 78 5.19 10.19 2.31
CA CYS A 78 3.92 10.45 3.00
C CYS A 78 3.39 11.86 2.71
N SER A 79 4.29 12.85 2.69
CA SER A 79 3.93 14.25 2.39
C SER A 79 3.57 14.46 0.92
N GLU A 80 4.20 13.73 0.00
CA GLU A 80 3.82 13.74 -1.43
C GLU A 80 2.45 13.09 -1.67
N LEU A 81 2.15 11.99 -0.96
CA LEU A 81 0.84 11.34 -0.96
C LEU A 81 -0.24 12.26 -0.40
N GLU A 82 0.00 12.88 0.75
CA GLU A 82 -0.93 13.84 1.37
C GLU A 82 -1.33 14.96 0.42
N ASN A 83 -0.36 15.48 -0.34
CA ASN A 83 -0.62 16.53 -1.32
C ASN A 83 -1.30 16.03 -2.60
N SER A 84 -1.21 14.72 -2.90
CA SER A 84 -1.82 14.12 -4.08
C SER A 84 -3.25 13.64 -3.83
N LEU A 85 -3.54 13.18 -2.62
CA LEU A 85 -4.84 12.65 -2.20
C LEU A 85 -5.75 13.81 -1.78
N LYS A 86 -6.63 14.27 -2.68
CA LYS A 86 -7.52 15.43 -2.42
C LYS A 86 -9.01 15.11 -2.49
N SER A 87 -9.35 13.86 -2.74
CA SER A 87 -10.71 13.42 -3.01
C SER A 87 -10.94 12.05 -2.35
N LYS A 88 -12.12 11.46 -2.56
CA LYS A 88 -12.46 10.15 -1.99
C LYS A 88 -11.48 9.06 -2.43
N TYR A 89 -11.11 9.05 -3.71
CA TYR A 89 -10.13 8.16 -4.33
C TYR A 89 -9.01 8.97 -4.99
N PHE A 90 -8.00 8.29 -5.55
CA PHE A 90 -6.77 8.92 -6.04
C PHE A 90 -7.00 9.98 -7.11
N THR A 91 -7.93 9.75 -8.05
CA THR A 91 -8.23 10.68 -9.16
C THR A 91 -9.57 11.41 -9.03
N GLY A 92 -10.30 11.26 -7.92
CA GLY A 92 -11.61 11.88 -7.75
C GLY A 92 -12.56 11.04 -6.90
N ASP A 93 -13.85 11.07 -7.24
CA ASP A 93 -14.90 10.42 -6.45
C ASP A 93 -15.27 9.00 -6.91
N GLN A 94 -14.62 8.51 -7.97
CA GLN A 94 -14.79 7.15 -8.49
C GLN A 94 -13.52 6.32 -8.28
N LEU A 95 -13.71 5.06 -7.88
CA LEU A 95 -12.64 4.08 -7.76
C LEU A 95 -12.04 3.83 -9.16
N SER A 96 -10.71 3.75 -9.23
CA SER A 96 -9.98 3.57 -10.48
C SER A 96 -8.83 2.56 -10.34
N LEU A 97 -8.18 2.23 -11.45
CA LEU A 97 -7.03 1.30 -11.42
C LEU A 97 -5.83 1.91 -10.69
N ALA A 98 -5.75 3.25 -10.64
CA ALA A 98 -4.75 3.99 -9.87
C ALA A 98 -4.85 3.68 -8.36
N ASP A 99 -6.08 3.53 -7.84
CA ASP A 99 -6.29 3.15 -6.44
C ASP A 99 -5.81 1.73 -6.15
N LEU A 100 -6.06 0.82 -7.09
CA LEU A 100 -5.70 -0.59 -6.94
C LEU A 100 -4.19 -0.84 -7.01
N VAL A 101 -3.43 0.02 -7.70
CA VAL A 101 -1.97 -0.08 -7.72
C VAL A 101 -1.34 0.61 -6.51
N LEU A 102 -1.98 1.66 -5.99
CA LEU A 102 -1.47 2.45 -4.87
C LEU A 102 -1.73 1.77 -3.52
N PHE A 103 -2.99 1.45 -3.25
CA PHE A 103 -3.47 1.05 -1.92
C PHE A 103 -2.71 -0.14 -1.31
N PRO A 104 -2.43 -1.25 -2.03
CA PRO A 104 -1.79 -2.42 -1.43
C PRO A 104 -0.44 -2.12 -0.76
N LEU A 105 0.30 -1.14 -1.29
CA LEU A 105 1.60 -0.73 -0.79
C LEU A 105 1.47 0.27 0.36
N ILE A 106 0.59 1.28 0.23
CA ILE A 106 0.46 2.31 1.27
C ILE A 106 -0.32 1.84 2.50
N ASP A 107 -1.07 0.73 2.39
CA ASP A 107 -1.75 0.07 3.51
C ASP A 107 -0.80 -0.60 4.54
N TYR A 108 0.51 -0.38 4.41
CA TYR A 108 1.52 -0.67 5.42
C TYR A 108 1.86 0.52 6.31
N PHE A 109 1.23 1.69 6.10
CA PHE A 109 1.53 2.95 6.77
C PHE A 109 1.72 2.81 8.29
N GLU A 110 0.73 2.30 9.01
CA GLU A 110 0.80 2.18 10.48
C GLU A 110 1.80 1.12 10.94
N VAL A 111 2.06 0.11 10.11
CA VAL A 111 3.08 -0.91 10.42
C VAL A 111 4.47 -0.29 10.31
N ILE A 112 4.71 0.54 9.30
CA ILE A 112 5.99 1.24 9.13
C ILE A 112 6.20 2.22 10.29
N LEU A 113 5.18 3.03 10.62
CA LEU A 113 5.21 3.93 11.78
C LEU A 113 5.48 3.18 13.08
N SER A 114 4.89 1.99 13.26
CA SER A 114 5.13 1.20 14.48
C SER A 114 6.61 0.84 14.66
N VAL A 115 7.33 0.58 13.57
CA VAL A 115 8.78 0.32 13.65
C VAL A 115 9.54 1.61 13.95
N ILE A 116 9.24 2.70 13.25
CA ILE A 116 9.92 3.99 13.43
C ILE A 116 9.79 4.49 14.88
N HIS A 117 8.61 4.38 15.46
CA HIS A 117 8.32 4.87 16.81
C HIS A 117 8.51 3.79 17.90
N ASN A 118 8.96 2.60 17.54
CA ASN A 118 9.13 1.47 18.45
C ASN A 118 7.86 1.16 19.26
N ILE A 119 6.71 1.12 18.58
CA ILE A 119 5.40 0.80 19.16
C ILE A 119 5.30 -0.71 19.39
N GLU A 120 4.89 -1.11 20.60
CA GLU A 120 4.65 -2.50 20.92
C GLU A 120 3.56 -3.11 20.05
N LEU A 121 3.73 -4.37 19.64
CA LEU A 121 2.84 -5.06 18.68
C LEU A 121 1.35 -5.05 19.07
N ASP A 122 1.03 -5.10 20.36
CA ASP A 122 -0.35 -5.09 20.85
C ASP A 122 -0.99 -3.70 20.81
N HIS A 123 -0.18 -2.65 20.64
CA HIS A 123 -0.61 -1.28 20.47
C HIS A 123 -0.62 -0.83 19.00
N VAL A 124 -0.23 -1.68 18.04
CA VAL A 124 -0.30 -1.34 16.62
C VAL A 124 -1.74 -1.44 16.12
N HIS A 125 -2.30 -0.30 15.72
CA HIS A 125 -3.65 -0.18 15.20
C HIS A 125 -3.69 0.74 13.98
N GLU A 126 -4.77 0.63 13.21
CA GLU A 126 -5.05 1.55 12.10
C GLU A 126 -5.39 2.92 12.65
N LEU A 127 -4.75 3.95 12.10
CA LEU A 127 -4.98 5.32 12.53
C LEU A 127 -6.37 5.77 12.10
N LYS A 128 -7.01 6.50 13.00
CA LYS A 128 -8.29 7.17 12.79
C LYS A 128 -8.07 8.67 12.85
N MET A 129 -8.93 9.41 12.17
CA MET A 129 -8.95 10.88 12.24
C MET A 129 -9.19 11.42 13.67
N SER A 130 -9.76 10.60 14.56
CA SER A 130 -9.95 10.94 15.97
C SER A 130 -8.69 10.78 16.83
N ASP A 131 -7.64 10.14 16.31
CA ASP A 131 -6.48 9.82 17.11
C ASP A 131 -5.62 11.06 17.34
N ALA A 132 -5.16 11.24 18.59
CA ALA A 132 -4.34 12.37 18.98
C ALA A 132 -2.88 12.29 18.49
N LEU A 133 -2.53 11.25 17.73
CA LEU A 133 -1.17 11.05 17.23
C LEU A 133 -0.81 12.12 16.20
N ASN A 134 0.44 12.62 16.26
CA ASN A 134 0.90 13.72 15.43
C ASN A 134 0.81 13.39 13.93
N GLU A 135 1.10 12.15 13.56
CA GLU A 135 1.13 11.67 12.18
C GLU A 135 -0.25 11.71 11.51
N ALA A 136 -1.32 11.40 12.23
CA ALA A 136 -2.69 11.50 11.71
C ALA A 136 -3.10 12.96 11.46
N ASN A 137 -2.63 13.89 12.30
CA ASN A 137 -2.81 15.33 12.10
C ASN A 137 -1.92 15.89 10.98
N LYS A 138 -0.76 15.26 10.73
CA LYS A 138 0.20 15.68 9.71
C LYS A 138 -0.22 15.25 8.31
N TRP A 139 -0.83 14.07 8.16
CA TRP A 139 -1.29 13.54 6.87
C TRP A 139 -2.76 13.10 6.90
N PRO A 140 -3.69 14.04 7.14
CA PRO A 140 -5.11 13.75 7.28
C PRO A 140 -5.73 13.17 6.00
N ASN A 141 -5.33 13.62 4.81
CA ASN A 141 -5.87 13.08 3.57
C ASN A 141 -5.40 11.63 3.32
N LEU A 142 -4.15 11.32 3.65
CA LEU A 142 -3.64 9.94 3.59
C LEU A 142 -4.44 9.02 4.52
N VAL A 143 -4.67 9.41 5.77
CA VAL A 143 -5.46 8.62 6.73
C VAL A 143 -6.91 8.47 6.25
N ASN A 144 -7.51 9.52 5.71
CA ASN A 144 -8.87 9.46 5.18
C ASN A 144 -8.98 8.55 3.95
N TYR A 145 -8.01 8.59 3.04
CA TYR A 145 -7.93 7.70 1.90
C TYR A 145 -7.79 6.23 2.32
N LEU A 146 -6.87 5.93 3.25
CA LEU A 146 -6.69 4.58 3.80
C LEU A 146 -7.99 4.08 4.45
N THR A 147 -8.64 4.91 5.25
CA THR A 147 -9.93 4.59 5.88
C THR A 147 -11.00 4.26 4.83
N THR A 148 -11.08 5.08 3.78
CA THR A 148 -12.03 4.88 2.67
C THR A 148 -11.78 3.56 1.95
N MET A 149 -10.55 3.31 1.51
CA MET A 149 -10.20 2.08 0.79
C MET A 149 -10.41 0.82 1.64
N ARG A 150 -10.14 0.88 2.95
CA ARG A 150 -10.35 -0.25 3.87
C ARG A 150 -11.82 -0.61 4.07
N GLN A 151 -12.76 0.30 3.78
CA GLN A 151 -14.20 0.05 3.85
C GLN A 151 -14.78 -0.59 2.59
N GLU A 152 -14.03 -0.58 1.48
CA GLU A 152 -14.46 -1.23 0.24
C GLU A 152 -14.62 -2.74 0.45
N SER A 153 -15.78 -3.27 0.06
CA SER A 153 -16.14 -4.67 0.34
C SER A 153 -15.11 -5.68 -0.19
N PHE A 154 -14.56 -5.44 -1.39
CA PHE A 154 -13.53 -6.31 -1.97
C PHE A 154 -12.20 -6.22 -1.21
N VAL A 155 -11.86 -5.05 -0.64
CA VAL A 155 -10.67 -4.88 0.20
C VAL A 155 -10.85 -5.63 1.51
N VAL A 156 -11.99 -5.45 2.19
CA VAL A 156 -12.33 -6.15 3.44
C VAL A 156 -12.17 -7.66 3.30
N ASN A 157 -12.57 -8.22 2.15
CA ASN A 157 -12.54 -9.66 1.91
C ASN A 157 -11.14 -10.25 1.72
N ILE A 158 -10.17 -9.47 1.24
CA ILE A 158 -8.83 -9.99 0.87
C ILE A 158 -7.70 -9.46 1.75
N ARG A 159 -7.89 -8.30 2.39
CA ARG A 159 -6.85 -7.60 3.13
C ARG A 159 -6.44 -8.37 4.39
N LYS A 160 -5.13 -8.49 4.60
CA LYS A 160 -4.58 -8.92 5.90
C LYS A 160 -4.63 -7.75 6.88
N SER A 161 -5.05 -8.02 8.11
CA SER A 161 -5.14 -6.97 9.14
C SER A 161 -3.77 -6.38 9.47
N THR A 162 -3.76 -5.10 9.89
CA THR A 162 -2.54 -4.39 10.30
C THR A 162 -1.74 -5.16 11.35
N ARG A 163 -2.44 -5.81 12.31
CA ARG A 163 -1.78 -6.63 13.34
C ARG A 163 -1.05 -7.84 12.77
N ILE A 164 -1.61 -8.52 11.77
CA ILE A 164 -0.94 -9.67 11.11
C ILE A 164 0.32 -9.19 10.40
N LYS A 165 0.22 -8.07 9.65
CA LYS A 165 1.37 -7.46 8.96
C LYS A 165 2.47 -7.05 9.94
N ALA A 166 2.12 -6.44 11.08
CA ALA A 166 3.09 -6.04 12.11
C ALA A 166 3.81 -7.23 12.75
N LYS A 167 3.08 -8.31 13.07
CA LYS A 167 3.69 -9.56 13.55
C LYS A 167 4.67 -10.14 12.53
N TYR A 168 4.30 -10.14 11.25
CA TYR A 168 5.17 -10.60 10.18
C TYR A 168 6.47 -9.76 10.08
N ALA A 169 6.33 -8.43 10.03
CA ALA A 169 7.48 -7.53 10.00
C ALA A 169 8.40 -7.71 11.22
N SER A 170 7.83 -7.77 12.44
CA SER A 170 8.59 -8.01 13.67
C SER A 170 9.33 -9.36 13.65
N SER A 171 8.69 -10.43 13.17
CA SER A 171 9.35 -11.73 12.99
C SER A 171 10.54 -11.65 12.05
N LYS A 172 10.40 -10.93 10.92
CA LYS A 172 11.49 -10.74 9.96
C LYS A 172 12.65 -9.95 10.54
N ARG A 173 12.37 -8.84 11.24
CA ARG A 173 13.39 -8.03 11.91
C ARG A 173 14.12 -8.79 13.01
N ALA A 174 13.47 -9.75 13.66
CA ALA A 174 14.08 -10.66 14.64
C ALA A 174 14.94 -11.76 14.00
N GLY A 175 15.08 -11.81 12.67
CA GLY A 175 15.81 -12.85 11.95
C GLY A 175 15.10 -14.20 11.89
N CYS A 176 13.82 -14.26 12.28
CA CYS A 176 13.04 -15.49 12.22
C CYS A 176 12.65 -15.82 10.77
N PRO A 177 12.58 -17.12 10.40
CA PRO A 177 12.08 -17.54 9.09
C PRO A 177 10.64 -17.06 8.86
N ASN A 178 10.23 -16.95 7.60
CA ASN A 178 8.88 -16.49 7.25
C ASN A 178 7.83 -17.40 7.94
N PRO A 179 6.95 -16.90 8.83
CA PRO A 179 5.93 -17.71 9.48
C PRO A 179 4.87 -18.27 8.50
N GLU A 180 4.78 -17.75 7.28
CA GLU A 180 3.93 -18.30 6.20
C GLU A 180 4.62 -19.43 5.42
N ILE A 181 5.90 -19.73 5.69
CA ILE A 181 6.66 -20.85 5.11
C ILE A 181 6.99 -21.86 6.23
N GLN A 182 6.01 -22.16 7.08
CA GLN A 182 6.03 -23.30 8.00
C GLN A 182 4.90 -24.27 7.65
#